data_AF-A0A850A955-F1
#
_entry.id   AF-A0A850A955-F1
#
_cell.length_a   1.000
_cell.length_b   1.000
_cell.length_c   1.000
_cell.angle_alpha   90.00
_cell.angle_beta   90.00
_cell.angle_gamma   90.00
#
_symmetry.space_group_name_H-M   'P 1'
#
loop_
_entity.id
_entity.type
_entity.pdbx_description
1 polymer ?
#
loop_
_entity_poly.entity_id
_entity_poly.type
_entity_poly.pdbx_seq_one_letter_code
_entity_poly.pdbx_strand_id
1 'polypeptide(L)'
;CHPAELAAWSDSAHAQAAARPFYRAWFKMADQRTNGEIGPFCAGCHTPIGLFSGQIRSRWGWKGQEQSPLSPAAAQGVTCALCHGIVALTGEANGAYVLDPARLDHASTPHSPLSDLHSPLSTLQSPISNPHSPPCAACHEATNPASGLPVMTTVSEWQASPYAADTACVDCHPAHGQPAQKGEVVAVEILPPADASPGQDMEIRVRVRNIAAGHSLPTGASELRQLWLEMRVTDAAGRELYHSGGVDDFGDPLPGSVTYGVVWQDADGHPTDRLWEAERLLRDHRLPAAGAMTERFRFSLPADVVGPLQVQARLQFRRAGGYLTELMGIYLAEAMPPNEVEVWGEDALVVDGVGE
;
A
#
# COMPACT_ATOMS: atom_id res chain seq x y z
N CYS A 1 -17.41 -26.50 -5.30
CA CYS A 1 -16.68 -26.83 -6.54
C CYS A 1 -15.22 -26.40 -6.51
N HIS A 2 -14.87 -25.27 -5.88
CA HIS A 2 -13.50 -24.71 -5.88
C HIS A 2 -12.99 -24.47 -4.44
N PRO A 3 -12.76 -25.52 -3.64
CA PRO A 3 -12.44 -25.38 -2.22
C PRO A 3 -11.06 -24.74 -1.98
N ALA A 4 -10.09 -24.95 -2.86
CA ALA A 4 -8.75 -24.38 -2.73
C ALA A 4 -8.76 -22.87 -3.01
N GLU A 5 -9.43 -22.46 -4.08
CA GLU A 5 -9.59 -21.06 -4.47
C GLU A 5 -10.45 -20.31 -3.45
N LEU A 6 -11.50 -20.95 -2.92
CA LEU A 6 -12.33 -20.37 -1.86
C LEU A 6 -11.51 -20.11 -0.59
N ALA A 7 -10.67 -21.06 -0.18
CA ALA A 7 -9.81 -20.92 0.99
C ALA A 7 -8.73 -19.83 0.79
N ALA A 8 -8.09 -19.79 -0.38
CA ALA A 8 -7.13 -18.74 -0.70
C ALA A 8 -7.81 -17.36 -0.71
N TRP A 9 -9.02 -17.27 -1.28
CA TRP A 9 -9.76 -16.02 -1.34
C TRP A 9 -10.20 -15.56 0.05
N SER A 10 -10.71 -16.45 0.91
CA SER A 10 -11.22 -16.08 2.23
C SER A 10 -10.18 -15.41 3.12
N ASP A 11 -8.91 -15.81 2.98
CA ASP A 11 -7.80 -15.28 3.77
C ASP A 11 -7.19 -14.00 3.15
N SER A 12 -7.66 -13.62 1.96
CA SER A 12 -7.09 -12.53 1.19
C SER A 12 -7.55 -11.13 1.62
N ALA A 13 -6.80 -10.11 1.20
CA ALA A 13 -7.22 -8.72 1.34
C ALA A 13 -8.51 -8.40 0.54
N HIS A 14 -8.80 -9.15 -0.54
CA HIS A 14 -10.01 -8.97 -1.35
C HIS A 14 -11.28 -9.38 -0.57
N ALA A 15 -11.29 -10.57 0.04
CA ALA A 15 -12.44 -11.03 0.84
C ALA A 15 -12.68 -10.14 2.07
N GLN A 16 -11.63 -9.48 2.56
CA GLN A 16 -11.68 -8.63 3.75
C GLN A 16 -11.81 -7.15 3.40
N ALA A 17 -11.89 -6.78 2.12
CA ALA A 17 -11.79 -5.38 1.67
C ALA A 17 -12.82 -4.46 2.33
N ALA A 18 -14.04 -4.97 2.59
CA ALA A 18 -15.11 -4.22 3.26
C ALA A 18 -15.02 -4.25 4.79
N ALA A 19 -14.36 -5.26 5.36
CA ALA A 19 -14.50 -5.63 6.77
C ALA A 19 -13.24 -5.38 7.61
N ARG A 20 -12.08 -5.13 6.98
CA ARG A 20 -10.84 -4.89 7.73
C ARG A 20 -10.99 -3.71 8.69
N PRO A 21 -10.62 -3.86 9.98
CA PRO A 21 -10.73 -2.79 10.98
C PRO A 21 -10.12 -1.47 10.51
N PHE A 22 -8.91 -1.51 9.98
CA PHE A 22 -8.26 -0.32 9.43
C PHE A 22 -9.12 0.42 8.40
N TYR A 23 -9.63 -0.30 7.40
CA TYR A 23 -10.52 0.28 6.39
C TYR A 23 -11.81 0.82 7.01
N ARG A 24 -12.43 0.10 7.95
CA ARG A 24 -13.67 0.52 8.61
C ARG A 24 -13.50 1.83 9.38
N ALA A 25 -12.40 1.99 10.10
CA ALA A 25 -12.09 3.23 10.83
C ALA A 25 -11.86 4.40 9.85
N TRP A 26 -11.03 4.18 8.83
CA TRP A 26 -10.73 5.19 7.81
C TRP A 26 -11.97 5.63 7.03
N PHE A 27 -12.77 4.66 6.56
CA PHE A 27 -14.03 4.89 5.87
C PHE A 27 -15.01 5.69 6.72
N LYS A 28 -15.19 5.33 8.00
CA LYS A 28 -16.08 6.05 8.90
C LYS A 28 -15.67 7.51 9.07
N MET A 29 -14.37 7.78 9.20
CA MET A 29 -13.86 9.16 9.26
C MET A 29 -14.11 9.91 7.95
N ALA A 30 -13.82 9.28 6.81
CA ALA A 30 -14.04 9.84 5.48
C ALA A 30 -15.52 10.19 5.26
N ASP A 31 -16.40 9.25 5.57
CA ASP A 31 -17.85 9.39 5.43
C ASP A 31 -18.38 10.53 6.30
N GLN A 32 -17.95 10.62 7.56
CA GLN A 32 -18.34 11.71 8.46
C GLN A 32 -17.85 13.08 7.97
N ARG A 33 -16.59 13.18 7.52
CA ARG A 33 -16.01 14.46 7.07
C ARG A 33 -16.56 14.93 5.73
N THR A 34 -16.95 14.02 4.86
CA THR A 34 -17.57 14.33 3.56
C THR A 34 -19.10 14.27 3.59
N ASN A 35 -19.70 14.06 4.76
CA ASN A 35 -21.15 13.90 4.92
C ASN A 35 -21.74 12.86 3.93
N GLY A 36 -21.05 11.73 3.79
CA GLY A 36 -21.41 10.60 2.91
C GLY A 36 -21.02 10.74 1.44
N GLU A 37 -20.45 11.87 1.00
CA GLU A 37 -20.17 12.06 -0.42
C GLU A 37 -19.06 11.13 -0.95
N ILE A 38 -18.10 10.74 -0.11
CA ILE A 38 -17.03 9.79 -0.48
C ILE A 38 -17.48 8.33 -0.49
N GLY A 39 -18.64 8.02 0.08
CA GLY A 39 -19.14 6.65 0.27
C GLY A 39 -19.07 5.77 -0.99
N PRO A 40 -19.68 6.20 -2.11
CA PRO A 40 -19.65 5.46 -3.37
C PRO A 40 -18.24 5.25 -3.94
N PHE A 41 -17.34 6.21 -3.76
CA PHE A 41 -15.95 6.10 -4.22
C PHE A 41 -15.23 4.94 -3.50
N CYS A 42 -15.34 4.87 -2.17
CA CYS A 42 -14.74 3.77 -1.41
C CYS A 42 -15.42 2.42 -1.74
N ALA A 43 -16.75 2.41 -1.84
CA ALA A 43 -17.52 1.20 -2.06
C ALA A 43 -17.29 0.57 -3.45
N GLY A 44 -16.93 1.38 -4.45
CA GLY A 44 -16.57 0.90 -5.78
C GLY A 44 -15.41 -0.10 -5.79
N CYS A 45 -14.53 -0.08 -4.79
CA CYS A 45 -13.44 -1.05 -4.67
C CYS A 45 -13.62 -1.98 -3.47
N HIS A 46 -14.12 -1.46 -2.34
CA HIS A 46 -14.11 -2.19 -1.08
C HIS A 46 -15.37 -2.98 -0.78
N THR A 47 -16.54 -2.56 -1.28
CA THR A 47 -17.80 -3.33 -1.15
C THR A 47 -18.69 -3.14 -2.39
N PRO A 48 -18.28 -3.67 -3.56
CA PRO A 48 -19.08 -3.52 -4.78
C PRO A 48 -20.49 -4.07 -4.64
N ILE A 49 -20.66 -5.20 -3.96
CA ILE A 49 -22.00 -5.73 -3.64
C ILE A 49 -22.80 -4.73 -2.81
N GLY A 50 -22.19 -4.07 -1.81
CA GLY A 50 -22.84 -3.02 -1.04
C GLY A 50 -23.27 -1.83 -1.90
N LEU A 51 -22.44 -1.45 -2.88
CA LEU A 51 -22.76 -0.39 -3.84
C LEU A 51 -23.95 -0.77 -4.75
N PHE A 52 -23.89 -1.93 -5.43
CA PHE A 52 -24.91 -2.33 -6.41
C PHE A 52 -26.23 -2.79 -5.77
N SER A 53 -26.20 -3.30 -4.53
CA SER A 53 -27.41 -3.61 -3.76
C SER A 53 -28.08 -2.36 -3.15
N GLY A 54 -27.44 -1.18 -3.26
CA GLY A 54 -27.94 0.07 -2.69
C GLY A 54 -27.75 0.20 -1.17
N GLN A 55 -26.95 -0.66 -0.54
CA GLN A 55 -26.53 -0.50 0.85
C GLN A 55 -25.56 0.68 1.00
N ILE A 56 -24.77 0.99 -0.03
CA ILE A 56 -24.05 2.26 -0.18
C ILE A 56 -24.77 3.09 -1.24
N ARG A 57 -25.39 4.19 -0.83
CA ARG A 57 -26.22 5.01 -1.74
C ARG A 57 -25.37 6.03 -2.50
N SER A 58 -25.58 6.18 -3.80
CA SER A 58 -24.92 7.18 -4.64
C SER A 58 -25.79 8.42 -4.91
N ARG A 59 -25.15 9.50 -5.39
CA ARG A 59 -25.66 10.87 -5.54
C ARG A 59 -26.99 11.07 -6.28
N TRP A 60 -27.52 10.05 -6.95
CA TRP A 60 -28.75 10.14 -7.74
C TRP A 60 -30.03 9.81 -6.96
N GLY A 61 -29.95 9.77 -5.62
CA GLY A 61 -31.15 9.68 -4.79
C GLY A 61 -31.02 10.20 -3.37
N TRP A 62 -29.85 10.10 -2.73
CA TRP A 62 -29.71 10.40 -1.31
C TRP A 62 -28.24 10.76 -1.02
N LYS A 63 -27.97 11.77 -0.18
CA LYS A 63 -26.61 12.02 0.36
C LYS A 63 -26.07 10.68 0.91
N GLY A 64 -24.95 10.20 0.37
CA GLY A 64 -24.62 8.79 0.32
C GLY A 64 -24.14 8.18 1.64
N GLN A 65 -25.05 7.85 2.55
CA GLN A 65 -24.69 7.16 3.79
C GLN A 65 -24.70 5.63 3.62
N GLU A 66 -23.74 4.96 4.24
CA GLU A 66 -23.75 3.49 4.37
C GLU A 66 -24.90 3.03 5.28
N GLN A 67 -25.68 2.06 4.81
CA GLN A 67 -26.63 1.33 5.63
C GLN A 67 -25.90 0.26 6.44
N SER A 68 -25.53 0.60 7.66
CA SER A 68 -24.84 -0.28 8.60
C SER A 68 -25.84 -1.00 9.55
N PRO A 69 -25.62 -2.28 9.89
CA PRO A 69 -24.54 -3.14 9.40
C PRO A 69 -24.75 -3.57 7.94
N LEU A 70 -23.64 -3.77 7.22
CA LEU A 70 -23.67 -4.37 5.88
C LEU A 70 -24.31 -5.77 5.92
N SER A 71 -24.98 -6.15 4.84
CA SER A 71 -25.44 -7.53 4.68
C SER A 71 -24.24 -8.50 4.64
N PRO A 72 -24.43 -9.78 4.98
CA PRO A 72 -23.36 -10.77 4.86
C PRO A 72 -22.71 -10.81 3.47
N ALA A 73 -23.49 -10.61 2.40
CA ALA A 73 -22.97 -10.54 1.04
C ALA A 73 -22.13 -9.27 0.78
N ALA A 74 -22.59 -8.09 1.26
CA ALA A 74 -21.83 -6.85 1.10
C ALA A 74 -20.56 -6.80 1.97
N ALA A 75 -20.53 -7.54 3.08
CA ALA A 75 -19.37 -7.63 3.96
C ALA A 75 -18.22 -8.49 3.38
N GLN A 76 -18.46 -9.27 2.32
CA GLN A 76 -17.45 -10.16 1.69
C GLN A 76 -16.45 -9.44 0.78
N GLY A 77 -16.49 -8.10 0.72
CA GLY A 77 -15.55 -7.30 -0.06
C GLY A 77 -15.60 -7.59 -1.56
N VAL A 78 -14.43 -7.91 -2.13
CA VAL A 78 -14.24 -8.24 -3.55
C VAL A 78 -14.42 -9.76 -3.72
N THR A 79 -15.57 -10.18 -4.23
CA THR A 79 -15.97 -11.60 -4.31
C THR A 79 -15.66 -12.25 -5.65
N CYS A 80 -15.77 -13.59 -5.73
CA CYS A 80 -15.68 -14.32 -7.00
C CYS A 80 -16.69 -13.81 -8.02
N ALA A 81 -17.94 -13.57 -7.58
CA ALA A 81 -19.03 -13.10 -8.44
C ALA A 81 -18.71 -11.72 -9.03
N LEU A 82 -18.09 -10.83 -8.25
CA LEU A 82 -17.63 -9.55 -8.75
C LEU A 82 -16.59 -9.74 -9.86
N CYS A 83 -15.45 -10.40 -9.57
CA CYS A 83 -14.37 -10.52 -10.56
C CYS A 83 -14.84 -11.25 -11.83
N HIS A 84 -15.58 -12.35 -11.71
CA HIS A 84 -16.10 -13.10 -12.85
C HIS A 84 -17.33 -12.46 -13.50
N GLY A 85 -17.95 -11.49 -12.84
CA GLY A 85 -19.10 -10.73 -13.34
C GLY A 85 -18.72 -9.52 -14.18
N ILE A 86 -17.45 -9.10 -14.18
CA ILE A 86 -16.97 -7.98 -15.00
C ILE A 86 -17.05 -8.37 -16.48
N VAL A 87 -17.81 -7.58 -17.25
CA VAL A 87 -18.00 -7.78 -18.70
C VAL A 87 -17.40 -6.67 -19.54
N ALA A 88 -17.14 -5.51 -18.95
CA ALA A 88 -16.47 -4.39 -19.62
C ALA A 88 -15.83 -3.45 -18.58
N LEU A 89 -14.93 -2.60 -19.07
CA LEU A 89 -14.38 -1.46 -18.33
C LEU A 89 -14.82 -0.16 -19.00
N THR A 90 -15.25 0.82 -18.22
CA THR A 90 -15.61 2.17 -18.70
C THR A 90 -14.50 3.19 -18.45
N GLY A 91 -13.40 2.77 -17.83
CA GLY A 91 -12.22 3.59 -17.52
C GLY A 91 -11.17 2.76 -16.78
N GLU A 92 -10.05 3.39 -16.45
CA GLU A 92 -8.88 2.73 -15.85
C GLU A 92 -8.74 2.97 -14.34
N ALA A 93 -9.73 3.56 -13.68
CA ALA A 93 -9.65 3.94 -12.26
C ALA A 93 -11.04 3.99 -11.59
N ASN A 94 -11.07 4.22 -10.28
CA ASN A 94 -12.29 4.63 -9.54
C ASN A 94 -13.50 3.69 -9.66
N GLY A 95 -13.27 2.38 -9.73
CA GLY A 95 -14.31 1.37 -9.85
C GLY A 95 -15.03 1.35 -11.20
N ALA A 96 -14.37 1.80 -12.28
CA ALA A 96 -14.94 1.93 -13.62
C ALA A 96 -15.11 0.58 -14.36
N TYR A 97 -15.85 -0.36 -13.78
CA TYR A 97 -16.19 -1.66 -14.36
C TYR A 97 -17.70 -1.84 -14.51
N VAL A 98 -18.10 -2.67 -15.47
CA VAL A 98 -19.50 -3.03 -15.76
C VAL A 98 -19.71 -4.49 -15.36
N LEU A 99 -20.76 -4.72 -14.57
CA LEU A 99 -21.18 -6.06 -14.16
C LEU A 99 -22.40 -6.52 -14.95
N ASP A 100 -22.42 -7.80 -15.31
CA ASP A 100 -23.61 -8.46 -15.83
C ASP A 100 -24.39 -9.14 -14.69
N PRO A 101 -25.60 -8.67 -14.34
CA PRO A 101 -26.42 -9.26 -13.29
C PRO A 101 -26.71 -10.75 -13.51
N ALA A 102 -26.81 -11.22 -14.76
CA ALA A 102 -27.03 -12.63 -15.04
C ALA A 102 -25.84 -13.48 -14.59
N ARG A 103 -24.60 -12.98 -14.73
CA ARG A 103 -23.39 -13.66 -14.24
C ARG A 103 -23.29 -13.66 -12.71
N LEU A 104 -23.81 -12.63 -12.05
CA LEU A 104 -23.90 -12.55 -10.59
C LEU A 104 -24.89 -13.58 -10.03
N ASP A 105 -26.05 -13.75 -10.68
CA ASP A 105 -27.06 -14.74 -10.30
C ASP A 105 -26.60 -16.19 -10.58
N HIS A 106 -25.85 -16.42 -11.67
CA HIS A 106 -25.34 -17.75 -12.00
C HIS A 106 -24.26 -18.28 -11.03
N ALA A 107 -23.53 -17.40 -10.34
CA ALA A 107 -22.63 -17.80 -9.25
C ALA A 107 -23.38 -18.42 -8.05
N SER A 108 -24.70 -18.22 -7.96
CA SER A 108 -25.57 -18.71 -6.88
C SER A 108 -26.47 -19.89 -7.26
N THR A 109 -26.46 -20.35 -8.52
CA THR A 109 -27.31 -21.46 -8.99
C THR A 109 -26.49 -22.74 -9.24
N PRO A 110 -26.80 -23.89 -8.59
CA PRO A 110 -26.02 -25.13 -8.70
C PRO A 110 -25.96 -25.79 -10.10
N HIS A 111 -26.75 -25.30 -11.07
CA HIS A 111 -27.01 -25.99 -12.34
C HIS A 111 -27.00 -25.09 -13.59
N SER A 112 -26.45 -23.87 -13.53
CA SER A 112 -26.17 -23.14 -14.77
C SER A 112 -25.08 -23.89 -15.56
N PRO A 113 -25.14 -24.02 -16.89
CA PRO A 113 -24.06 -24.66 -17.66
C PRO A 113 -22.76 -23.94 -17.34
N LEU A 114 -21.91 -24.62 -16.58
CA LEU A 114 -20.68 -24.11 -15.98
C LEU A 114 -19.65 -23.61 -17.02
N SER A 115 -19.91 -23.74 -18.32
CA SER A 115 -19.02 -23.30 -19.40
C SER A 115 -18.90 -21.78 -19.50
N ASP A 116 -19.94 -21.02 -19.18
CA ASP A 116 -20.01 -19.60 -19.53
C ASP A 116 -19.32 -18.69 -18.48
N LEU A 117 -19.11 -19.20 -17.26
CA LEU A 117 -18.33 -18.55 -16.19
C LEU A 117 -16.82 -18.85 -16.28
N HIS A 118 -16.40 -19.82 -17.10
CA HIS A 118 -15.00 -20.18 -17.33
C HIS A 118 -14.36 -19.40 -18.48
N SER A 119 -15.04 -18.43 -19.09
CA SER A 119 -14.38 -17.47 -19.97
C SER A 119 -13.33 -16.72 -19.15
N PRO A 120 -12.01 -16.85 -19.45
CA PRO A 120 -10.99 -16.23 -18.64
C PRO A 120 -11.11 -14.71 -18.75
N LEU A 121 -10.79 -13.98 -17.68
CA LEU A 121 -10.75 -12.51 -17.69
C LEU A 121 -9.89 -11.93 -18.83
N SER A 122 -8.93 -12.73 -19.33
CA SER A 122 -8.12 -12.43 -20.52
C SER A 122 -8.89 -12.40 -21.85
N THR A 123 -10.15 -12.85 -21.90
CA THR A 123 -11.04 -12.77 -23.07
C THR A 123 -11.87 -11.50 -23.13
N LEU A 124 -11.78 -10.62 -22.12
CA LEU A 124 -12.38 -9.29 -22.19
C LEU A 124 -11.66 -8.46 -23.24
N GLN A 125 -12.21 -8.42 -24.46
CA GLN A 125 -11.77 -7.54 -25.53
C GLN A 125 -12.30 -6.12 -25.26
N SER A 126 -11.73 -5.41 -24.29
CA SER A 126 -11.90 -3.96 -24.19
C SER A 126 -10.79 -3.25 -24.97
N PRO A 127 -11.09 -2.17 -25.73
CA PRO A 127 -10.07 -1.35 -26.41
C PRO A 127 -9.14 -0.59 -25.45
N ILE A 128 -9.33 -0.71 -24.13
CA ILE A 128 -8.60 0.02 -23.08
C ILE A 128 -7.68 -0.92 -22.25
N SER A 129 -7.78 -2.24 -22.42
CA SER A 129 -6.96 -3.20 -21.66
C SER A 129 -5.63 -3.47 -22.35
N ASN A 130 -4.53 -3.02 -21.75
CA ASN A 130 -3.26 -3.73 -21.91
C ASN A 130 -3.54 -5.19 -21.52
N PRO A 131 -3.31 -6.19 -22.39
CA PRO A 131 -3.55 -7.61 -22.07
C PRO A 131 -2.74 -8.08 -20.83
N HIS A 132 -1.73 -7.30 -20.41
CA HIS A 132 -0.92 -7.53 -19.22
C HIS A 132 -1.46 -6.86 -17.94
N SER A 133 -2.45 -5.96 -18.03
CA SER A 133 -3.15 -5.39 -16.86
C SER A 133 -4.66 -5.53 -17.03
N PRO A 134 -5.24 -6.66 -16.57
CA PRO A 134 -6.68 -6.98 -16.69
C PRO A 134 -7.49 -6.06 -15.71
N PRO A 135 -8.74 -6.33 -15.27
CA PRO A 135 -9.58 -5.30 -14.62
C PRO A 135 -9.09 -4.81 -13.24
N CYS A 136 -7.87 -5.18 -12.83
CA CYS A 136 -7.15 -4.68 -11.68
C CYS A 136 -7.12 -3.15 -11.65
N ALA A 137 -6.88 -2.49 -12.79
CA ALA A 137 -6.77 -1.03 -12.86
C ALA A 137 -8.00 -0.30 -12.32
N ALA A 138 -9.19 -0.83 -12.60
CA ALA A 138 -10.43 -0.24 -12.10
C ALA A 138 -10.47 -0.15 -10.56
N CYS A 139 -9.70 -0.97 -9.83
CA CYS A 139 -9.60 -0.89 -8.37
C CYS A 139 -8.22 -0.46 -7.84
N HIS A 140 -7.15 -0.61 -8.63
CA HIS A 140 -5.75 -0.35 -8.23
C HIS A 140 -5.17 0.94 -8.82
N GLU A 141 -6.00 1.74 -9.45
CA GLU A 141 -5.71 3.12 -9.84
C GLU A 141 -6.90 3.98 -9.36
N ALA A 142 -6.61 5.11 -8.72
CA ALA A 142 -7.66 5.98 -8.23
C ALA A 142 -7.28 7.47 -8.26
N THR A 143 -8.28 8.27 -8.55
CA THR A 143 -8.23 9.73 -8.60
C THR A 143 -9.24 10.27 -7.60
N ASN A 144 -8.83 11.24 -6.77
CA ASN A 144 -9.72 11.94 -5.87
C ASN A 144 -10.90 12.54 -6.68
N PRO A 145 -12.16 12.21 -6.34
CA PRO A 145 -13.32 12.63 -7.11
C PRO A 145 -13.64 14.14 -7.01
N ALA A 146 -13.14 14.83 -5.99
CA ALA A 146 -13.32 16.26 -5.79
C ALA A 146 -12.24 17.09 -6.49
N SER A 147 -10.96 16.73 -6.32
CA SER A 147 -9.83 17.52 -6.83
C SER A 147 -9.30 17.05 -8.19
N GLY A 148 -9.56 15.80 -8.58
CA GLY A 148 -8.95 15.20 -9.76
C GLY A 148 -7.49 14.78 -9.56
N LEU A 149 -6.95 14.84 -8.34
CA LEU A 149 -5.59 14.41 -8.03
C LEU A 149 -5.48 12.87 -8.07
N PRO A 150 -4.48 12.27 -8.74
CA PRO A 150 -4.17 10.85 -8.58
C PRO A 150 -3.77 10.55 -7.12
N VAL A 151 -4.54 9.69 -6.46
CA VAL A 151 -4.34 9.30 -5.04
C VAL A 151 -3.89 7.85 -4.88
N MET A 152 -4.00 7.04 -5.93
CA MET A 152 -3.42 5.71 -6.00
C MET A 152 -2.97 5.45 -7.42
N THR A 153 -1.67 5.25 -7.61
CA THR A 153 -1.03 5.22 -8.93
C THR A 153 -0.39 3.86 -9.24
N THR A 154 -0.87 2.76 -8.66
CA THR A 154 -0.19 1.46 -8.78
C THR A 154 -0.06 0.98 -10.22
N VAL A 155 -1.10 1.17 -11.03
CA VAL A 155 -1.06 0.74 -12.43
C VAL A 155 -0.18 1.64 -13.26
N SER A 156 -0.28 2.96 -13.10
CA SER A 156 0.60 3.91 -13.78
C SER A 156 2.08 3.75 -13.39
N GLU A 157 2.38 3.42 -12.13
CA GLU A 157 3.72 3.02 -11.69
C GLU A 157 4.21 1.77 -12.40
N TRP A 158 3.36 0.74 -12.51
CA TRP A 158 3.71 -0.49 -13.22
C TRP A 158 3.92 -0.28 -14.70
N GLN A 159 3.04 0.48 -15.37
CA GLN A 159 3.15 0.84 -16.78
C GLN A 159 4.45 1.58 -17.10
N ALA A 160 4.94 2.41 -16.17
CA ALA A 160 6.21 3.11 -16.31
C ALA A 160 7.45 2.22 -16.04
N SER A 161 7.25 1.02 -15.50
CA SER A 161 8.34 0.10 -15.17
C SER A 161 8.79 -0.75 -16.37
N PRO A 162 10.00 -1.32 -16.34
CA PRO A 162 10.44 -2.30 -17.33
C PRO A 162 9.55 -3.55 -17.43
N TYR A 163 8.80 -3.89 -16.37
CA TYR A 163 7.96 -5.09 -16.29
C TYR A 163 6.68 -4.97 -17.13
N ALA A 164 6.25 -3.76 -17.50
CA ALA A 164 5.01 -3.55 -18.26
C ALA A 164 5.00 -4.21 -19.65
N ALA A 165 6.19 -4.53 -20.18
CA ALA A 165 6.35 -5.07 -21.52
C ALA A 165 5.89 -6.53 -21.64
N ASP A 166 6.06 -7.34 -20.60
CA ASP A 166 5.88 -8.79 -20.66
C ASP A 166 5.34 -9.43 -19.38
N THR A 167 5.27 -8.70 -18.27
CA THR A 167 4.90 -9.24 -16.95
C THR A 167 3.56 -8.64 -16.51
N ALA A 168 2.54 -9.49 -16.42
CA ALA A 168 1.23 -9.10 -15.93
C ALA A 168 1.18 -9.05 -14.39
N CYS A 169 0.23 -8.30 -13.84
CA CYS A 169 0.04 -8.23 -12.39
C CYS A 169 -0.13 -9.62 -11.76
N VAL A 170 -0.86 -10.50 -12.45
CA VAL A 170 -1.19 -11.85 -11.99
C VAL A 170 -0.02 -12.83 -12.02
N ASP A 171 1.06 -12.51 -12.74
CA ASP A 171 2.27 -13.33 -12.78
C ASP A 171 3.03 -13.23 -11.45
N CYS A 172 2.97 -12.07 -10.79
CA CYS A 172 3.53 -11.85 -9.44
C CYS A 172 2.48 -12.02 -8.33
N HIS A 173 1.22 -11.65 -8.57
CA HIS A 173 0.10 -11.72 -7.62
C HIS A 173 -0.93 -12.75 -8.09
N PRO A 174 -0.75 -14.05 -7.81
CA PRO A 174 -1.64 -15.06 -8.34
C PRO A 174 -3.08 -14.81 -7.87
N ALA A 175 -4.03 -15.08 -8.77
CA ALA A 175 -5.44 -14.81 -8.53
C ALA A 175 -5.99 -15.55 -7.29
N HIS A 176 -7.18 -15.13 -6.86
CA HIS A 176 -7.87 -15.71 -5.70
C HIS A 176 -7.11 -15.54 -4.38
N GLY A 177 -6.30 -14.49 -4.25
CA GLY A 177 -5.72 -14.12 -2.96
C GLY A 177 -4.54 -14.96 -2.51
N GLN A 178 -3.96 -15.75 -3.41
CA GLN A 178 -2.67 -16.37 -3.16
C GLN A 178 -1.65 -15.27 -2.89
N PRO A 179 -0.75 -15.46 -1.89
CA PRO A 179 0.28 -14.48 -1.61
C PRO A 179 1.13 -14.29 -2.87
N ALA A 180 1.59 -13.05 -3.08
CA ALA A 180 2.63 -12.81 -4.06
C ALA A 180 3.81 -13.75 -3.79
N GLN A 181 4.52 -14.17 -4.84
CA GLN A 181 5.64 -15.08 -4.67
C GLN A 181 6.62 -14.51 -3.63
N LYS A 182 6.78 -15.21 -2.51
CA LYS A 182 7.65 -14.78 -1.41
C LYS A 182 9.09 -14.82 -1.89
N GLY A 183 9.69 -13.65 -1.97
CA GLY A 183 11.10 -13.43 -2.30
C GLY A 183 11.55 -12.08 -1.75
N GLU A 184 12.86 -11.86 -1.76
CA GLU A 184 13.43 -10.57 -1.42
C GLU A 184 12.98 -9.52 -2.44
N VAL A 185 12.20 -8.54 -1.99
CA VAL A 185 11.66 -7.46 -2.83
C VAL A 185 12.52 -6.20 -2.77
N VAL A 186 13.31 -6.07 -1.72
CA VAL A 186 14.19 -4.93 -1.49
C VAL A 186 15.57 -5.39 -1.08
N ALA A 187 16.61 -4.80 -1.67
CA ALA A 187 17.98 -4.92 -1.18
C ALA A 187 18.41 -3.62 -0.50
N VAL A 188 19.05 -3.74 0.67
CA VAL A 188 19.69 -2.65 1.40
C VAL A 188 21.20 -2.86 1.35
N GLU A 189 21.95 -1.80 1.07
CA GLU A 189 23.41 -1.84 0.95
C GLU A 189 23.99 -0.59 1.62
N ILE A 190 24.79 -0.77 2.68
CA ILE A 190 25.59 0.29 3.29
C ILE A 190 26.84 0.49 2.44
N LEU A 191 27.02 1.69 1.91
CA LEU A 191 28.23 2.05 1.19
C LEU A 191 29.30 2.48 2.20
N PRO A 192 30.52 1.92 2.12
CA PRO A 192 31.60 2.29 3.03
C PRO A 192 31.84 3.80 3.05
N PRO A 193 32.06 4.38 4.24
CA PRO A 193 32.41 5.80 4.36
C PRO A 193 33.76 6.07 3.68
N ALA A 194 33.93 7.29 3.17
CA ALA A 194 35.21 7.71 2.61
C ALA A 194 36.27 7.99 3.68
N ASP A 195 35.83 8.45 4.86
CA ASP A 195 36.65 8.78 6.02
C ASP A 195 35.83 8.54 7.30
N ALA A 196 36.51 8.12 8.36
CA ALA A 196 35.95 7.86 9.68
C ALA A 196 36.93 8.34 10.78
N SER A 197 37.44 9.56 10.61
CA SER A 197 38.39 10.18 11.53
C SER A 197 37.73 10.70 12.81
N PRO A 198 38.27 10.41 14.02
CA PRO A 198 37.77 10.97 15.28
C PRO A 198 37.71 12.49 15.28
N GLY A 199 36.63 13.06 15.81
CA GLY A 199 36.44 14.51 15.89
C GLY A 199 36.06 15.20 14.58
N GLN A 200 35.83 14.44 13.49
CA GLN A 200 35.37 14.95 12.20
C GLN A 200 33.92 14.54 11.91
N ASP A 201 33.30 15.21 10.94
CA ASP A 201 32.02 14.79 10.39
C ASP A 201 32.18 13.56 9.49
N MET A 202 31.28 12.60 9.64
CA MET A 202 31.24 11.36 8.88
C MET A 202 29.94 11.29 8.08
N GLU A 203 30.02 10.80 6.84
CA GLU A 203 28.86 10.49 5.99
C GLU A 203 28.79 8.98 5.74
N ILE A 204 27.66 8.37 6.12
CA ILE A 204 27.28 7.03 5.68
C ILE A 204 26.20 7.16 4.62
N ARG A 205 26.36 6.42 3.52
CA ARG A 205 25.35 6.34 2.46
C ARG A 205 24.73 4.96 2.47
N VAL A 206 23.41 4.90 2.41
CA VAL A 206 22.67 3.64 2.35
C VAL A 206 21.88 3.61 1.04
N ARG A 207 22.16 2.60 0.21
CA ARG A 207 21.43 2.36 -1.03
C ARG A 207 20.30 1.37 -0.77
N VAL A 208 19.09 1.74 -1.16
CA VAL A 208 17.91 0.90 -1.09
C VAL A 208 17.42 0.64 -2.51
N ARG A 209 17.22 -0.62 -2.89
CA ARG A 209 16.86 -1.03 -4.26
C ARG A 209 15.56 -1.82 -4.25
N ASN A 210 14.60 -1.43 -5.08
CA ASN A 210 13.46 -2.27 -5.40
C ASN A 210 13.89 -3.25 -6.49
N ILE A 211 14.09 -4.51 -6.11
CA ILE A 211 14.71 -5.52 -6.96
C ILE A 211 13.71 -6.45 -7.65
N ALA A 212 12.43 -6.41 -7.23
CA ALA A 212 11.43 -7.35 -7.74
C ALA A 212 10.03 -6.77 -7.98
N ALA A 213 9.68 -5.62 -7.38
CA ALA A 213 8.34 -5.06 -7.57
C ALA A 213 8.25 -4.22 -8.85
N GLY A 214 7.23 -4.53 -9.65
CA GLY A 214 6.91 -3.80 -10.87
C GLY A 214 6.31 -2.41 -10.64
N HIS A 215 5.97 -2.04 -9.41
CA HIS A 215 5.47 -0.72 -9.02
C HIS A 215 6.36 -0.11 -7.93
N SER A 216 6.08 1.12 -7.50
CA SER A 216 6.86 1.77 -6.44
C SER A 216 6.60 1.13 -5.07
N LEU A 217 7.47 1.39 -4.09
CA LEU A 217 7.34 0.92 -2.72
C LEU A 217 7.34 2.09 -1.72
N PRO A 218 6.31 2.22 -0.86
CA PRO A 218 5.03 1.50 -0.91
C PRO A 218 4.13 2.05 -2.05
N THR A 219 3.42 1.17 -2.77
CA THR A 219 2.34 1.56 -3.71
C THR A 219 0.97 1.59 -3.04
N GLY A 220 -0.09 1.94 -3.78
CA GLY A 220 -1.48 1.90 -3.29
C GLY A 220 -1.80 3.12 -2.43
N ALA A 221 -2.38 2.88 -1.25
CA ALA A 221 -2.52 3.88 -0.19
C ALA A 221 -1.16 4.18 0.48
N SER A 222 -0.23 4.73 -0.30
CA SER A 222 1.16 5.00 0.11
C SER A 222 1.26 6.03 1.24
N GLU A 223 0.28 6.90 1.38
CA GLU A 223 0.15 7.91 2.43
C GLU A 223 -0.15 7.30 3.80
N LEU A 224 -0.81 6.13 3.83
CA LEU A 224 -1.19 5.45 5.07
C LEU A 224 -0.16 4.38 5.48
N ARG A 225 0.52 3.82 4.48
CA ARG A 225 1.60 2.83 4.67
C ARG A 225 2.87 3.53 5.14
N GLN A 226 3.63 2.86 5.99
CA GLN A 226 4.91 3.38 6.44
C GLN A 226 6.04 2.46 6.00
N LEU A 227 6.99 3.06 5.30
CA LEU A 227 8.26 2.44 4.94
C LEU A 227 9.34 3.42 5.35
N TRP A 228 10.26 3.04 6.23
CA TRP A 228 11.30 3.95 6.71
C TRP A 228 12.63 3.23 6.92
N LEU A 229 13.71 3.97 6.79
CA LEU A 229 15.06 3.46 6.95
C LEU A 229 15.58 3.82 8.35
N GLU A 230 15.83 2.80 9.16
CA GLU A 230 16.54 2.92 10.44
C GLU A 230 18.04 2.74 10.19
N MET A 231 18.87 3.62 10.75
CA MET A 231 20.32 3.50 10.74
C MET A 231 20.89 3.72 12.14
N ARG A 232 21.73 2.78 12.60
CA ARG A 232 22.43 2.85 13.88
C ARG A 232 23.92 2.73 13.68
N VAL A 233 24.68 3.50 14.45
CA VAL A 233 26.14 3.42 14.52
C VAL A 233 26.56 3.28 15.97
N THR A 234 27.34 2.25 16.27
CA THR A 234 27.89 2.01 17.60
C THR A 234 29.40 1.87 17.53
N ASP A 235 30.11 2.27 18.58
CA ASP A 235 31.54 2.05 18.72
C ASP A 235 31.84 0.68 19.37
N ALA A 236 33.11 0.28 19.43
CA ALA A 236 33.51 -1.01 19.99
C ALA A 236 33.29 -1.13 21.51
N ALA A 237 33.05 -0.01 22.20
CA ALA A 237 32.65 0.00 23.61
C ALA A 237 31.13 -0.17 23.79
N GLY A 238 30.36 -0.22 22.69
CA GLY A 238 28.92 -0.35 22.70
C GLY A 238 28.17 0.98 22.87
N ARG A 239 28.86 2.13 22.76
CA ARG A 239 28.23 3.45 22.81
C ARG A 239 27.56 3.73 21.47
N GLU A 240 26.28 4.12 21.50
CA GLU A 240 25.57 4.59 20.33
C GLU A 240 26.07 5.99 19.95
N LEU A 241 26.64 6.10 18.75
CA LEU A 241 27.17 7.35 18.18
C LEU A 241 26.11 8.08 17.36
N TYR A 242 25.22 7.32 16.72
CA TYR A 242 24.17 7.87 15.87
C TYR A 242 22.99 6.91 15.76
N HIS A 243 21.78 7.49 15.76
CA HIS A 243 20.54 6.78 15.47
C HIS A 243 19.59 7.66 14.65
N SER A 244 19.13 7.13 13.52
CA SER A 244 18.04 7.68 12.72
C SER A 244 16.99 6.59 12.46
N GLY A 245 15.72 6.99 12.27
CA GLY A 245 14.62 6.05 12.10
C GLY A 245 14.12 5.41 13.41
N GLY A 246 14.48 6.01 14.55
CA GLY A 246 13.81 5.73 15.82
C GLY A 246 12.33 6.12 15.76
N VAL A 247 11.54 5.58 16.68
CA VAL A 247 10.08 5.75 16.69
C VAL A 247 9.59 6.40 17.99
N ASP A 248 8.43 7.03 17.94
CA ASP A 248 7.74 7.58 19.10
C ASP A 248 6.93 6.51 19.88
N ASP A 249 6.17 6.94 20.88
CA ASP A 249 5.34 6.07 21.72
C ASP A 249 4.21 5.37 20.94
N PHE A 250 3.86 5.88 19.75
CA PHE A 250 2.89 5.28 18.81
C PHE A 250 3.59 4.39 17.77
N GLY A 251 4.92 4.28 17.84
CA GLY A 251 5.74 3.55 16.90
C GLY A 251 5.88 4.26 15.55
N ASP A 252 5.52 5.55 15.44
CA ASP A 252 5.71 6.35 14.23
C ASP A 252 7.16 6.85 14.13
N PRO A 253 7.78 6.86 12.93
CA PRO A 253 9.15 7.36 12.76
C PRO A 253 9.28 8.81 13.22
N LEU A 254 10.30 9.10 14.02
CA LEU A 254 10.56 10.43 14.57
C LEU A 254 10.80 11.46 13.45
N PRO A 255 10.48 12.75 13.66
CA PRO A 255 10.77 13.81 12.71
C PRO A 255 12.24 13.82 12.25
N GLY A 256 12.46 13.95 10.95
CA GLY A 256 13.80 13.89 10.35
C GLY A 256 14.26 12.49 9.93
N SER A 257 13.50 11.45 10.26
CA SER A 257 13.73 10.10 9.74
C SER A 257 13.56 10.04 8.23
N VAL A 258 14.26 9.10 7.57
CA VAL A 258 14.08 8.85 6.15
C VAL A 258 12.86 7.96 5.93
N THR A 259 11.79 8.55 5.40
CA THR A 259 10.53 7.86 5.09
C THR A 259 10.26 7.82 3.60
N TYR A 260 9.81 6.66 3.12
CA TYR A 260 9.37 6.42 1.76
C TYR A 260 7.83 6.45 1.69
N GLY A 261 7.29 7.28 0.82
CA GLY A 261 5.86 7.46 0.69
C GLY A 261 5.47 8.76 0.01
N VAL A 262 4.17 9.00 -0.07
CA VAL A 262 3.60 10.25 -0.58
C VAL A 262 3.05 11.10 0.57
N VAL A 263 3.14 12.41 0.40
CA VAL A 263 2.45 13.38 1.24
C VAL A 263 1.69 14.30 0.32
N TRP A 264 0.41 14.52 0.61
CA TRP A 264 -0.41 15.47 -0.12
C TRP A 264 -0.52 16.79 0.62
N GLN A 265 -1.06 17.76 -0.08
CA GLN A 265 -1.44 19.05 0.44
C GLN A 265 -2.95 19.25 0.25
N ASP A 266 -3.62 19.78 1.27
CA ASP A 266 -5.03 20.17 1.22
C ASP A 266 -5.23 21.55 0.57
N ALA A 267 -6.51 21.95 0.45
CA ALA A 267 -6.92 23.24 -0.11
C ALA A 267 -6.36 24.47 0.64
N ASP A 268 -6.10 24.33 1.94
CA ASP A 268 -5.57 25.39 2.79
C ASP A 268 -4.03 25.46 2.75
N GLY A 269 -3.40 24.51 2.05
CA GLY A 269 -1.95 24.45 1.90
C GLY A 269 -1.25 23.63 2.99
N HIS A 270 -1.98 22.91 3.85
CA HIS A 270 -1.39 22.08 4.89
C HIS A 270 -1.10 20.66 4.37
N PRO A 271 -0.05 19.98 4.88
CA PRO A 271 0.17 18.56 4.62
C PRO A 271 -1.02 17.72 5.09
N THR A 272 -1.42 16.74 4.30
CA THR A 272 -2.49 15.79 4.63
C THR A 272 -2.19 14.40 4.04
N ASP A 273 -2.67 13.38 4.74
CA ASP A 273 -2.74 11.98 4.30
C ASP A 273 -4.19 11.54 4.04
N ARG A 274 -5.14 12.45 4.16
CA ARG A 274 -6.55 12.19 3.90
C ARG A 274 -6.81 12.35 2.43
N LEU A 275 -6.98 11.23 1.74
CA LEU A 275 -7.17 11.22 0.29
C LEU A 275 -8.33 12.11 -0.18
N TRP A 276 -9.39 12.30 0.62
CA TRP A 276 -10.55 13.13 0.26
C TRP A 276 -10.30 14.63 0.44
N GLU A 277 -9.29 15.02 1.20
CA GLU A 277 -8.84 16.41 1.39
C GLU A 277 -7.70 16.79 0.41
N ALA A 278 -7.09 15.81 -0.27
CA ALA A 278 -5.92 16.00 -1.10
C ALA A 278 -6.19 16.79 -2.39
N GLU A 279 -5.51 17.92 -2.58
CA GLU A 279 -5.58 18.76 -3.79
C GLU A 279 -4.29 18.72 -4.61
N ARG A 280 -3.13 18.58 -3.96
CA ARG A 280 -1.84 18.57 -4.64
C ARG A 280 -0.87 17.56 -4.02
N LEU A 281 0.01 17.01 -4.86
CA LEU A 281 1.17 16.25 -4.38
C LEU A 281 2.21 17.20 -3.77
N LEU A 282 2.48 17.05 -2.47
CA LEU A 282 3.49 17.84 -1.77
C LEU A 282 4.86 17.18 -1.86
N ARG A 283 4.91 15.85 -1.70
CA ARG A 283 6.13 15.04 -1.76
C ARG A 283 5.79 13.65 -2.28
N ASP A 284 6.64 13.13 -3.15
CA ASP A 284 6.73 11.70 -3.48
C ASP A 284 8.18 11.26 -3.27
N HIS A 285 8.40 10.44 -2.24
CA HIS A 285 9.70 9.82 -1.94
C HIS A 285 9.54 8.30 -1.91
N ARG A 286 8.66 7.72 -2.73
CA ARG A 286 8.56 6.27 -2.83
C ARG A 286 9.78 5.69 -3.54
N LEU A 287 10.18 4.49 -3.16
CA LEU A 287 11.22 3.74 -3.83
C LEU A 287 10.70 3.28 -5.22
N PRO A 288 11.25 3.77 -6.35
CA PRO A 288 10.66 3.53 -7.66
C PRO A 288 10.64 2.06 -8.07
N ALA A 289 9.72 1.70 -8.97
CA ALA A 289 9.68 0.39 -9.63
C ALA A 289 11.03 0.05 -10.30
N ALA A 290 11.57 -1.15 -10.03
CA ALA A 290 12.90 -1.57 -10.52
C ALA A 290 14.03 -0.55 -10.25
N GLY A 291 13.86 0.32 -9.26
CA GLY A 291 14.68 1.50 -9.03
C GLY A 291 15.57 1.38 -7.80
N ALA A 292 16.36 2.42 -7.56
CA ALA A 292 17.20 2.54 -6.38
C ALA A 292 17.24 3.99 -5.88
N MET A 293 17.33 4.15 -4.56
CA MET A 293 17.56 5.42 -3.89
C MET A 293 18.81 5.30 -3.03
N THR A 294 19.52 6.42 -2.80
CA THR A 294 20.69 6.44 -1.91
C THR A 294 20.53 7.57 -0.93
N GLU A 295 20.32 7.19 0.32
CA GLU A 295 20.11 8.07 1.45
C GLU A 295 21.44 8.41 2.10
N ARG A 296 21.56 9.61 2.67
CA ARG A 296 22.80 10.11 3.26
C ARG A 296 22.56 10.49 4.71
N PHE A 297 23.38 9.91 5.60
CA PHE A 297 23.35 10.17 7.02
C PHE A 297 24.66 10.83 7.41
N ARG A 298 24.56 12.01 8.03
CA ARG A 298 25.72 12.81 8.45
C ARG A 298 25.68 13.05 9.95
N PHE A 299 26.80 12.82 10.61
CA PHE A 299 26.95 13.02 12.04
C PHE A 299 28.42 13.22 12.40
N SER A 300 28.67 13.88 13.53
CA SER A 300 30.03 14.12 14.02
C SER A 300 30.50 12.94 14.85
N LEU A 301 31.70 12.42 14.56
CA LEU A 301 32.33 11.39 15.38
C LEU A 301 32.96 12.04 16.63
N PRO A 302 32.69 11.51 17.84
CA PRO A 302 33.41 11.95 19.04
C PRO A 302 34.92 11.77 18.89
N ALA A 303 35.71 12.67 19.48
CA ALA A 303 37.17 12.57 19.46
C ALA A 303 37.70 11.37 20.27
N ASP A 304 36.89 10.85 21.20
CA ASP A 304 37.19 9.69 22.07
C ASP A 304 36.54 8.38 21.56
N VAL A 305 36.15 8.33 20.28
CA VAL A 305 35.53 7.15 19.68
C VAL A 305 36.49 5.95 19.65
N VAL A 306 35.95 4.75 19.89
CA VAL A 306 36.73 3.50 19.93
C VAL A 306 36.37 2.62 18.73
N GLY A 307 37.30 2.47 17.79
CA GLY A 307 37.13 1.57 16.65
C GLY A 307 37.18 0.08 17.01
N PRO A 308 36.68 -0.82 16.12
CA PRO A 308 35.95 -0.49 14.90
C PRO A 308 34.51 -0.02 15.16
N LEU A 309 33.91 0.69 14.21
CA LEU A 309 32.49 1.07 14.28
C LEU A 309 31.62 -0.03 13.69
N GLN A 310 30.46 -0.25 14.29
CA GLN A 310 29.40 -1.11 13.79
C GLN A 310 28.28 -0.25 13.22
N VAL A 311 28.01 -0.38 11.93
CA VAL A 311 26.92 0.31 11.24
C VAL A 311 25.85 -0.71 10.87
N GLN A 312 24.60 -0.43 11.21
CA GLN A 312 23.45 -1.25 10.82
C GLN A 312 22.40 -0.38 10.13
N ALA A 313 21.82 -0.89 9.05
CA ALA A 313 20.71 -0.28 8.34
C ALA A 313 19.57 -1.29 8.18
N ARG A 314 18.34 -0.87 8.47
CA ARG A 314 17.12 -1.70 8.36
C ARG A 314 16.02 -0.92 7.68
N LEU A 315 15.48 -1.46 6.61
CA LEU A 315 14.27 -0.94 5.99
C LEU A 315 13.05 -1.59 6.66
N GLN A 316 12.33 -0.78 7.41
CA GLN A 316 11.19 -1.18 8.22
C GLN A 316 9.90 -0.85 7.47
N PHE A 317 8.92 -1.75 7.52
CA PHE A 317 7.60 -1.56 6.93
C PHE A 317 6.50 -1.78 7.96
N ARG A 318 5.46 -0.97 7.87
CA ARG A 318 4.22 -1.14 8.62
C ARG A 318 3.03 -0.77 7.75
N ARG A 319 1.94 -1.55 7.86
CA ARG A 319 0.75 -1.42 7.01
C ARG A 319 -0.02 -0.12 7.23
N ALA A 320 0.03 0.42 8.45
CA ALA A 320 -0.64 1.65 8.84
C ALA A 320 0.23 2.45 9.82
N GLY A 321 0.14 3.77 9.78
CA GLY A 321 0.67 4.65 10.82
C GLY A 321 0.25 4.28 12.24
N GLY A 322 1.06 4.64 13.23
CA GLY A 322 0.82 4.48 14.65
C GLY A 322 -0.43 5.25 15.06
N TYR A 323 -0.54 6.51 14.63
CA TYR A 323 -1.75 7.31 14.82
C TYR A 323 -3.02 6.66 14.25
N LEU A 324 -2.93 5.91 13.14
CA LEU A 324 -4.08 5.20 12.57
C LEU A 324 -4.49 4.00 13.43
N THR A 325 -3.53 3.42 14.15
CA THR A 325 -3.80 2.39 15.15
C THR A 325 -4.58 2.99 16.32
N GLU A 326 -4.23 4.19 16.78
CA GLU A 326 -5.04 4.92 17.77
C GLU A 326 -6.45 5.27 17.25
N LEU A 327 -6.55 5.71 15.99
CA LEU A 327 -7.82 6.01 15.33
C LEU A 327 -8.75 4.78 15.32
N MET A 328 -8.18 3.59 15.08
CA MET A 328 -8.92 2.33 15.19
C MET A 328 -9.39 2.06 16.62
N GLY A 329 -8.58 2.33 17.64
CA GLY A 329 -8.98 2.25 19.05
C GLY A 329 -10.20 3.13 19.36
N ILE A 330 -10.22 4.35 18.82
CA ILE A 330 -11.34 5.31 18.97
C ILE A 330 -12.62 4.79 18.31
N TYR A 331 -12.54 4.20 17.12
CA TYR A 331 -13.72 3.85 16.32
C TYR A 331 -14.19 2.40 16.42
N LEU A 332 -13.33 1.46 16.84
CA LEU A 332 -13.57 0.01 16.73
C LEU A 332 -13.40 -0.78 18.02
N ALA A 333 -13.03 -0.11 19.12
CA ALA A 333 -13.00 -0.56 20.51
C ALA A 333 -12.19 -1.84 20.85
N GLU A 334 -12.24 -2.95 20.11
CA GLU A 334 -11.74 -4.26 20.60
C GLU A 334 -11.15 -5.23 19.55
N ALA A 335 -11.01 -4.85 18.28
CA ALA A 335 -10.49 -5.75 17.23
C ALA A 335 -9.37 -5.11 16.40
N MET A 336 -8.27 -4.70 17.03
CA MET A 336 -7.10 -4.22 16.30
C MET A 336 -6.27 -5.41 15.81
N PRO A 337 -6.18 -5.66 14.49
CA PRO A 337 -5.19 -6.62 13.99
C PRO A 337 -3.77 -6.15 14.36
N PRO A 338 -2.80 -7.08 14.43
CA PRO A 338 -1.41 -6.71 14.69
C PRO A 338 -0.93 -5.73 13.63
N ASN A 339 -0.51 -4.54 14.05
CA ASN A 339 0.19 -3.56 13.20
C ASN A 339 1.70 -3.72 13.39
N GLU A 340 2.17 -4.94 13.15
CA GLU A 340 3.55 -5.34 13.34
C GLU A 340 4.47 -4.64 12.35
N VAL A 341 5.69 -4.37 12.81
CA VAL A 341 6.77 -3.88 11.98
C VAL A 341 7.48 -5.08 11.34
N GLU A 342 7.60 -5.04 10.03
CA GLU A 342 8.30 -6.04 9.24
C GLU A 342 9.64 -5.45 8.74
N VAL A 343 10.74 -6.20 8.87
CA VAL A 343 12.01 -5.83 8.23
C VAL A 343 11.98 -6.33 6.79
N TRP A 344 11.97 -5.40 5.83
CA TRP A 344 11.95 -5.71 4.39
C TRP A 344 13.34 -5.88 3.79
N GLY A 345 14.37 -5.39 4.46
CA GLY A 345 15.78 -5.59 4.10
C GLY A 345 16.69 -4.99 5.16
N GLU A 346 17.89 -5.55 5.31
CA GLU A 346 18.89 -5.06 6.25
C GLU A 346 20.30 -5.29 5.73
N ASP A 347 21.24 -4.49 6.23
CA ASP A 347 22.66 -4.66 6.00
C ASP A 347 23.46 -4.21 7.23
N ALA A 348 24.67 -4.74 7.37
CA ALA A 348 25.59 -4.40 8.44
C ALA A 348 27.02 -4.27 7.91
N LEU A 349 27.72 -3.22 8.33
CA LEU A 349 29.08 -2.91 7.92
C LEU A 349 29.95 -2.62 9.15
N VAL A 350 31.12 -3.24 9.20
CA VAL A 350 32.20 -2.89 10.14
C VAL A 350 33.10 -1.85 9.48
N VAL A 351 33.35 -0.73 10.17
CA VAL A 351 34.29 0.30 9.72
C VAL A 351 35.55 0.23 10.58
N ASP A 352 36.63 -0.26 9.99
CA ASP A 352 37.95 -0.37 10.62
C ASP A 352 38.78 0.92 10.50
N GLY A 353 39.93 0.99 11.17
CA GLY A 353 40.88 2.12 11.07
C GLY A 353 40.43 3.41 11.77
N VAL A 354 39.41 3.34 12.63
CA VAL A 354 38.90 4.50 13.37
C VAL A 354 39.75 4.75 14.61
N GLY A 355 40.56 5.82 14.57
CA GLY A 355 41.43 6.24 15.67
C GLY A 355 42.82 5.59 15.71
N GLU A 356 43.24 4.92 14.63
CA GLU A 356 44.62 4.44 14.43
C GLU A 356 45.57 5.52 13.91
#